data_AF-A0A225WDX7-F1
#
_entry.id   AF-A0A225WDX7-F1
#
_cell.length_a   1.000
_cell.length_b   1.000
_cell.length_c   1.000
_cell.angle_alpha   90.00
_cell.angle_beta   90.00
_cell.angle_gamma   90.00
#
_symmetry.space_group_name_H-M   'P 1'
#
loop_
_entity.id
_entity.type
_entity.pdbx_description
1 polymer ?
#
loop_
_entity_poly.entity_id
_entity_poly.type
_entity_poly.pdbx_seq_one_letter_code
_entity_poly.pdbx_strand_id
1 'polypeptide(L)'
;MAAEHVPWAAAILCYIQYAILITFGHLRDHAGSIFGGSRYSDNAKKGYAPLLVAFENFYTKRIYHRLQDVFNRPVAGSPGAHIDLIERYSVDENKTLHNKDGCIQHCLNLGSYNYLGFADDWMNTCSKEVFP
;
A
#
# COMPACT_ATOMS: atom_id res chain seq x y z
N MET A 1 2.80 -11.25 27.09
CA MET A 1 3.05 -11.70 25.70
C MET A 1 4.54 -11.55 25.45
N ALA A 2 5.29 -12.64 25.50
CA ALA A 2 6.72 -12.59 25.16
C ALA A 2 6.81 -12.23 23.67
N ALA A 3 7.63 -11.23 23.32
CA ALA A 3 7.86 -10.90 21.92
C ALA A 3 8.41 -12.15 21.23
N GLU A 4 7.64 -12.70 20.30
CA GLU A 4 8.10 -13.81 19.46
C GLU A 4 9.39 -13.40 18.75
N HIS A 5 10.41 -14.26 18.82
CA HIS A 5 11.68 -13.97 18.15
C HIS A 5 11.46 -13.95 16.64
N VAL A 6 11.63 -12.78 16.03
CA VAL A 6 11.58 -12.63 14.57
C VAL A 6 12.63 -13.56 13.96
N PRO A 7 12.26 -14.44 13.01
CA PRO A 7 13.23 -15.30 12.34
C PRO A 7 14.35 -14.46 11.72
N TRP A 8 15.59 -14.76 12.08
CA TRP A 8 16.77 -13.99 11.66
C TRP A 8 16.85 -13.86 10.13
N ALA A 9 16.48 -14.92 9.39
CA ALA A 9 16.47 -14.91 7.94
C ALA A 9 15.47 -13.88 7.38
N ALA A 10 14.26 -13.83 7.93
CA ALA A 10 13.23 -12.87 7.51
C ALA A 10 13.68 -11.42 7.79
N ALA A 11 14.28 -11.17 8.95
CA ALA A 11 14.81 -9.85 9.30
C ALA A 11 15.92 -9.40 8.34
N ILE A 12 16.91 -10.27 8.07
CA ILE A 12 18.02 -9.97 7.16
C ILE A 12 17.51 -9.70 5.74
N LEU A 13 16.60 -10.56 5.24
CA LEU A 13 16.01 -10.37 3.91
C LEU A 13 15.23 -9.06 3.81
N CYS A 14 14.51 -8.68 4.87
CA CYS A 14 13.80 -7.40 4.95
C CYS A 14 14.76 -6.21 4.81
N TYR A 15 15.86 -6.20 5.56
CA TYR A 15 16.88 -5.14 5.45
C TYR A 15 17.55 -5.10 4.08
N ILE A 16 17.85 -6.27 3.48
CA ILE A 16 18.39 -6.34 2.13
C ILE A 16 17.39 -5.76 1.11
N GLN A 17 16.10 -6.10 1.22
CA GLN A 17 15.07 -5.56 0.33
C GLN A 17 14.96 -4.03 0.45
N TYR A 18 14.97 -3.50 1.67
CA TYR A 18 14.98 -2.04 1.87
C TYR A 18 16.22 -1.39 1.28
N ALA A 19 17.41 -1.96 1.50
CA ALA A 19 18.66 -1.45 0.94
C ALA A 19 18.63 -1.42 -0.60
N ILE A 20 18.13 -2.50 -1.22
CA ILE A 20 17.94 -2.59 -2.68
C ILE A 20 17.00 -1.48 -3.16
N LEU A 21 15.81 -1.36 -2.56
CA LEU A 21 14.81 -0.36 -2.96
C LEU A 21 15.33 1.08 -2.85
N ILE A 22 16.01 1.40 -1.75
CA ILE A 22 16.59 2.72 -1.51
C ILE A 22 17.71 3.00 -2.53
N THR A 23 18.60 2.04 -2.76
CA THR A 23 19.71 2.19 -3.72
C THR A 23 19.19 2.43 -5.14
N PHE A 24 18.22 1.64 -5.61
CA PHE A 24 17.59 1.84 -6.92
C PHE A 24 16.79 3.14 -7.00
N GLY A 25 16.20 3.58 -5.89
CA GLY A 25 15.53 4.88 -5.80
C GLY A 25 16.50 6.02 -6.11
N HIS A 26 17.65 6.06 -5.41
CA HIS A 26 18.66 7.09 -5.63
C HIS A 26 19.28 7.02 -7.01
N LEU A 27 19.58 5.82 -7.52
CA LEU A 27 20.09 5.64 -8.87
C LEU A 27 19.15 6.25 -9.93
N ARG A 28 17.83 6.08 -9.76
CA ARG A 28 16.82 6.67 -10.67
C ARG A 28 16.71 8.19 -10.52
N ASP A 29 16.90 8.75 -9.33
CA ASP A 29 16.98 10.21 -9.14
C ASP A 29 18.22 10.80 -9.81
N HIS A 30 19.39 10.16 -9.64
CA HIS A 30 20.62 10.58 -10.31
C HIS A 30 20.50 10.49 -11.83
N ALA A 31 19.99 9.38 -12.36
CA ALA A 31 19.73 9.25 -13.78
C ALA A 31 18.71 10.29 -14.28
N GLY A 32 17.64 10.55 -13.52
CA GLY A 32 16.64 11.57 -13.84
C GLY A 32 17.22 12.99 -13.87
N SER A 33 18.16 13.29 -12.98
CA SER A 33 18.88 14.58 -12.94
C SER A 33 19.83 14.75 -14.14
N ILE A 34 20.50 13.68 -14.56
CA ILE A 34 21.45 13.69 -15.69
C ILE A 34 20.71 13.76 -17.04
N PHE A 35 19.69 12.92 -17.23
CA PHE A 35 18.99 12.77 -18.51
C PHE A 35 17.76 13.66 -18.65
N GLY A 36 17.38 14.42 -17.61
CA GLY A 36 16.22 15.31 -17.62
C GLY A 36 14.85 14.62 -17.71
N GLY A 37 14.82 13.28 -17.61
CA GLY A 37 13.61 12.46 -17.78
C GLY A 37 12.87 12.15 -16.47
N SER A 38 13.09 12.88 -15.39
CA SER A 38 12.38 12.62 -14.13
C SER A 38 10.91 13.06 -14.24
N ARG A 39 9.98 12.12 -14.02
CA ARG A 39 8.55 12.41 -13.87
C ARG A 39 8.27 13.44 -12.77
N TYR A 40 9.11 13.47 -11.74
CA TYR A 40 8.95 14.36 -10.61
C TYR A 40 9.72 15.65 -10.87
N SER A 41 8.99 16.76 -10.99
CA SER A 41 9.58 18.09 -10.96
C SER A 41 9.93 18.42 -9.51
N ASP A 42 11.20 18.75 -9.27
CA ASP A 42 11.71 19.11 -7.94
C ASP A 42 11.41 20.56 -7.53
N ASN A 43 10.76 21.32 -8.40
CA ASN A 43 10.58 22.74 -8.16
C ASN A 43 9.29 22.97 -7.37
N ALA A 44 9.43 23.21 -6.07
CA ALA A 44 8.45 23.99 -5.34
C ALA A 44 8.14 25.25 -6.16
N LYS A 45 6.86 25.61 -6.28
CA LYS A 45 6.46 26.83 -7.01
C LYS A 45 7.30 28.00 -6.49
N LYS A 46 7.82 28.83 -7.40
CA LYS A 46 8.65 29.99 -7.04
C LYS A 46 7.95 30.82 -5.95
N GLY A 47 8.64 31.03 -4.83
CA GLY A 47 8.11 31.77 -3.67
C GLY A 47 7.48 30.91 -2.58
N TYR A 48 7.44 29.57 -2.73
CA TYR A 48 6.92 28.66 -1.72
C TYR A 48 8.05 27.81 -1.13
N ALA A 49 7.95 27.54 0.18
CA ALA A 49 8.80 26.56 0.84
C ALA A 49 8.47 25.14 0.33
N PRO A 50 9.45 24.22 0.31
CA PRO A 50 9.17 22.82 0.02
C PRO A 50 8.20 22.25 1.06
N LEU A 51 7.18 21.51 0.59
CA LEU A 51 6.17 20.91 1.46
C LEU A 51 6.73 19.73 2.28
N LEU A 52 7.69 19.00 1.70
CA LEU A 52 8.26 17.77 2.26
C LEU A 52 9.77 17.92 2.44
N VAL A 53 10.31 17.29 3.47
CA VAL A 53 11.77 17.17 3.67
C VAL A 53 12.35 16.26 2.58
N ALA A 54 13.66 16.38 2.29
CA ALA A 54 14.32 15.63 1.22
C ALA A 54 14.05 14.11 1.26
N PHE A 55 14.10 13.50 2.45
CA PHE A 55 13.82 12.07 2.61
C PHE A 55 12.36 11.70 2.39
N GLU A 56 11.41 12.49 2.89
CA GLU A 56 9.96 12.25 2.70
C GLU A 56 9.57 12.38 1.23
N ASN A 57 10.17 13.36 0.55
CA ASN A 57 10.03 13.57 -0.88
C ASN A 57 10.55 12.35 -1.66
N PHE A 58 11.76 11.88 -1.33
CA PHE A 58 12.34 10.66 -1.89
C PHE A 58 11.46 9.44 -1.65
N TYR A 59 11.03 9.22 -0.40
CA TYR A 59 10.21 8.09 0.00
C TYR A 59 8.90 8.07 -0.78
N THR A 60 8.20 9.20 -0.86
CA THR A 60 6.93 9.32 -1.60
C THR A 60 7.13 8.98 -3.07
N LYS A 61 8.15 9.57 -3.71
CA LYS A 61 8.43 9.45 -5.14
C LYS A 61 8.90 8.07 -5.57
N ARG A 62 9.77 7.44 -4.77
CA ARG A 62 10.53 6.25 -5.19
C ARG A 62 10.05 4.95 -4.54
N ILE A 63 9.47 5.04 -3.35
CA ILE A 63 9.03 3.87 -2.58
C ILE A 63 7.50 3.80 -2.56
N TYR A 64 6.84 4.81 -1.99
CA TYR A 64 5.41 4.79 -1.75
C TYR A 64 4.58 4.60 -3.03
N HIS A 65 4.81 5.40 -4.07
CA HIS A 65 4.06 5.28 -5.32
C HIS A 65 4.16 3.89 -5.97
N ARG A 66 5.24 3.14 -5.75
CA ARG A 66 5.34 1.75 -6.27
C ARG A 66 4.43 0.78 -5.51
N LEU A 67 4.23 1.02 -4.22
CA LEU A 67 3.54 0.12 -3.29
C LEU A 67 2.09 0.51 -3.00
N GLN A 68 1.72 1.76 -3.27
CA GLN A 68 0.44 2.32 -2.81
C GLN A 68 -0.79 1.58 -3.33
N ASP A 69 -0.71 0.89 -4.47
CA ASP A 69 -1.85 0.11 -4.95
C ASP A 69 -2.18 -1.06 -4.02
N VAL A 70 -1.17 -1.69 -3.42
CA VAL A 70 -1.35 -2.83 -2.51
C VAL A 70 -1.88 -2.37 -1.16
N PHE A 71 -1.29 -1.31 -0.58
CA PHE A 71 -1.65 -0.85 0.76
C PHE A 71 -2.98 -0.09 0.82
N ASN A 72 -3.36 0.59 -0.26
CA ASN A 72 -4.54 1.45 -0.26
C ASN A 72 -5.70 0.86 -1.07
N ARG A 73 -5.83 -0.47 -1.17
CA ARG A 73 -6.96 -1.08 -1.91
C ARG A 73 -8.28 -0.64 -1.28
N PRO A 74 -9.20 -0.04 -2.05
CA PRO A 74 -10.48 0.38 -1.49
C PRO A 74 -11.34 -0.85 -1.22
N VAL A 75 -11.96 -0.90 -0.05
CA VAL A 75 -12.89 -1.96 0.34
C VAL A 75 -14.32 -1.44 0.15
N ALA A 76 -15.17 -2.23 -0.51
CA ALA A 76 -16.57 -1.93 -0.80
C ALA A 76 -17.52 -2.81 0.05
N GLY A 77 -17.24 -2.95 1.34
CA GLY A 77 -18.03 -3.81 2.22
C GLY A 77 -17.55 -3.83 3.66
N SER A 78 -18.19 -4.66 4.47
CA SER A 78 -17.77 -4.93 5.85
C SER A 78 -16.46 -5.74 5.87
N PRO A 79 -15.53 -5.46 6.80
CA PRO A 79 -14.29 -6.24 6.96
C PRO A 79 -14.55 -7.58 7.68
N GLY A 80 -15.34 -8.46 7.05
CA GLY A 80 -15.64 -9.81 7.54
C GLY A 80 -14.56 -10.84 7.14
N ALA A 81 -14.90 -12.12 7.20
CA ALA A 81 -14.02 -13.20 6.73
C ALA A 81 -13.67 -13.06 5.24
N HIS A 82 -14.61 -12.52 4.46
CA HIS A 82 -14.40 -12.11 3.08
C HIS A 82 -14.62 -10.61 2.94
N ILE A 83 -13.89 -9.99 2.01
CA ILE A 83 -13.98 -8.56 1.70
C ILE A 83 -14.08 -8.35 0.20
N ASP A 84 -14.86 -7.35 -0.16
CA ASP A 84 -15.04 -6.89 -1.53
C ASP A 84 -14.07 -5.76 -1.83
N LEU A 85 -13.18 -5.96 -2.80
CA LEU A 85 -12.17 -4.99 -3.20
C LEU A 85 -12.58 -4.31 -4.50
N ILE A 86 -12.46 -2.98 -4.54
CA ILE A 86 -12.63 -2.20 -5.77
C ILE A 86 -11.36 -2.35 -6.61
N GLU A 87 -11.50 -2.86 -7.83
CA GLU A 87 -10.38 -2.90 -8.75
C GLU A 87 -9.95 -1.50 -9.17
N ARG A 88 -8.63 -1.31 -9.27
CA ARG A 88 -8.04 -0.07 -9.77
C ARG A 88 -7.05 -0.32 -10.88
N TYR A 89 -6.79 0.71 -11.66
CA TYR A 89 -5.71 0.75 -12.63
C TYR A 89 -4.95 2.06 -12.55
N SER A 90 -3.72 2.05 -13.04
CA SER A 90 -2.89 3.23 -13.20
C SER A 90 -2.38 3.32 -14.62
N VAL A 91 -2.28 4.54 -15.13
CA VAL A 91 -1.68 4.85 -16.42
C VAL A 91 -0.32 5.53 -16.28
N ASP A 92 0.11 5.79 -15.04
CA ASP A 92 1.28 6.60 -14.72
C ASP A 92 2.16 5.96 -13.63
N GLU A 93 2.44 4.66 -13.77
CA GLU A 93 3.21 3.82 -12.82
C GLU A 93 2.78 4.01 -11.36
N ASN A 94 1.49 3.87 -11.09
CA ASN A 94 0.90 4.00 -9.76
C ASN A 94 1.17 5.37 -9.13
N LYS A 95 1.13 6.47 -9.88
CA LYS A 95 1.10 7.81 -9.27
C LYS A 95 -0.35 8.22 -9.01
N THR A 96 -1.22 8.10 -10.01
CA THR A 96 -2.67 8.15 -9.86
C THR A 96 -3.26 6.74 -9.95
N LEU A 97 -4.33 6.52 -9.19
CA LEU A 97 -5.09 5.29 -9.18
C LEU A 97 -6.54 5.62 -9.52
N HIS A 98 -7.06 4.97 -10.54
CA HIS A 98 -8.43 5.13 -11.02
C HIS A 98 -9.22 3.88 -10.66
N ASN A 99 -10.42 4.07 -10.11
CA ASN A 99 -11.35 2.96 -9.86
C ASN A 99 -11.89 2.44 -11.19
N LYS A 100 -12.05 1.13 -11.30
CA LYS A 100 -12.80 0.52 -12.38
C LYS A 100 -14.26 0.40 -11.95
N ASP A 101 -15.15 1.08 -12.65
CA ASP A 101 -16.58 1.07 -12.31
C ASP A 101 -17.17 -0.33 -12.50
N GLY A 102 -17.90 -0.81 -11.49
CA GLY A 102 -18.57 -2.11 -11.52
C GLY A 102 -17.66 -3.33 -11.36
N CYS A 103 -16.34 -3.15 -11.25
CA CYS A 103 -15.40 -4.25 -11.01
C CYS A 103 -15.12 -4.40 -9.52
N ILE A 104 -15.88 -5.29 -8.87
CA ILE A 104 -15.68 -5.69 -7.48
C ILE A 104 -15.13 -7.11 -7.45
N GLN A 105 -14.02 -7.30 -6.74
CA GLN A 105 -13.40 -8.61 -6.56
C GLN A 105 -13.62 -9.10 -5.13
N HIS A 106 -14.26 -10.26 -5.00
CA HIS A 106 -14.48 -10.93 -3.72
C HIS A 106 -13.23 -11.69 -3.29
N CYS A 107 -12.68 -11.36 -2.11
CA CYS A 107 -11.40 -11.87 -1.62
C CYS A 107 -11.49 -12.36 -0.18
N LEU A 108 -10.65 -13.34 0.17
CA LEU A 108 -10.47 -13.75 1.57
C LEU A 108 -9.71 -12.65 2.34
N ASN A 109 -10.21 -12.27 3.52
CA ASN A 109 -9.60 -11.26 4.37
C ASN A 109 -8.52 -11.88 5.27
N LEU A 110 -7.26 -11.69 4.88
CA LEU A 110 -6.09 -12.08 5.70
C LEU A 110 -5.39 -10.88 6.36
N GLY A 111 -5.85 -9.66 6.04
CA GLY A 111 -5.18 -8.42 6.43
C GLY A 111 -5.74 -7.75 7.67
N SER A 112 -6.91 -8.19 8.13
CA SER A 112 -7.56 -7.63 9.32
C SER A 112 -8.28 -8.71 10.12
N TYR A 113 -8.43 -8.46 11.41
CA TYR A 113 -9.09 -9.37 12.32
C TYR A 113 -10.29 -8.67 12.96
N ASN A 114 -11.46 -9.28 12.86
CA ASN A 114 -12.69 -8.74 13.43
C ASN A 114 -12.78 -9.06 14.93
N TYR A 115 -11.93 -8.41 15.74
CA TYR A 115 -11.80 -8.72 17.17
C TYR A 115 -13.08 -8.47 17.97
N LEU A 116 -13.84 -7.43 17.61
CA LEU A 116 -15.08 -7.06 18.31
C LEU A 116 -16.33 -7.75 17.75
N GLY A 117 -16.20 -8.51 16.66
CA GLY A 117 -17.32 -9.20 16.02
C GLY A 117 -18.29 -8.31 15.24
N PHE A 118 -18.14 -6.98 15.25
CA PHE A 118 -19.09 -6.07 14.58
C PHE A 118 -19.13 -6.20 13.05
N ALA A 119 -18.05 -6.66 12.44
CA ALA A 119 -17.98 -6.85 11.00
C ALA A 119 -18.45 -8.24 10.54
N ASP A 120 -18.89 -9.08 11.48
CA ASP A 120 -19.23 -10.49 11.23
C ASP A 120 -20.66 -10.61 10.69
N ASP A 121 -20.87 -11.55 9.77
CA ASP A 121 -22.14 -11.75 9.08
C ASP A 121 -22.88 -13.02 9.52
N TRP A 122 -22.44 -13.63 10.64
CA TRP A 122 -22.94 -14.90 11.18
C TRP A 122 -24.47 -14.96 11.31
N MET A 123 -25.16 -13.84 11.53
CA MET A 123 -26.63 -13.80 11.54
C MET A 123 -27.24 -14.29 10.21
N ASN A 124 -26.57 -14.07 9.10
CA ASN A 124 -27.00 -14.49 7.77
C ASN A 124 -26.33 -15.79 7.31
N THR A 125 -25.05 -16.02 7.67
CA THR A 125 -24.25 -17.14 7.17
C THR A 125 -24.35 -18.42 8.00
N CYS A 126 -24.39 -18.32 9.34
CA CYS A 126 -24.37 -19.49 10.23
C CYS A 126 -25.28 -19.35 11.46
N SER A 127 -26.34 -18.54 11.40
CA SER A 127 -27.22 -18.26 12.55
C SER A 127 -27.81 -19.51 13.20
N LYS A 128 -28.09 -20.54 12.41
CA LYS A 128 -28.59 -21.84 12.90
C LYS A 128 -27.59 -22.63 13.74
N GLU A 129 -26.29 -22.38 13.57
CA GLU A 129 -25.23 -23.01 14.35
C GLU A 129 -24.90 -22.21 15.61
N VAL A 130 -25.05 -20.88 15.55
CA VAL A 130 -24.75 -19.96 16.66
C VAL A 130 -25.91 -19.85 17.64
N PHE A 131 -27.14 -19.79 17.14
CA PHE A 131 -28.36 -19.79 17.95
C PHE A 131 -29.16 -21.07 17.70
N PRO A 132 -29.22 -21.99 18.67
CA PRO A 132 -30.13 -23.13 18.63
C PRO A 132 -31.59 -22.71 18.78
#